data_AF-C8V7X2-F1
#
_entry.id   AF-C8V7X2-F1
#
_cell.length_a   1.000
_cell.length_b   1.000
_cell.length_c   1.000
_cell.angle_alpha   90.00
_cell.angle_beta   90.00
_cell.angle_gamma   90.00
#
_symmetry.space_group_name_H-M   'P 1'
#
loop_
_entity.id
_entity.type
_entity.pdbx_description
1 polymer ?
#
loop_
_entity_poly.entity_id
_entity_poly.type
_entity_poly.pdbx_seq_one_letter_code
_entity_poly.pdbx_strand_id
1 'polypeptide(L)'
;MYWVYFVMARTDASGSHRCIDKTPVKKPRPFPSHHSNSRLHTHTHKMTAPNPSNGQPVNVLFVCLGNICRSPMAEGVFRNIAANHPLINNIDSAGTGAYHAGEPSDSRTMSTLRRHNIRNYHHLARKVTLEDFLNFDYLFAMDEYNLEDLLELRASVLSSSSQSAGRAARGKGTRAATTASIAASVEAGAKVAEVRLFGDYGPGGTLHERVGGGEVVQDPYYGGANGFEEVYQQVVRFSTNFLQYLEKKNQN
;
A
#
# COMPACT_ATOMS: atom_id res chain seq x y z
N MET A 1 20.19 20.91 -21.70
CA MET A 1 19.69 22.10 -20.98
C MET A 1 18.31 22.41 -21.54
N TYR A 2 17.26 21.95 -20.87
CA TYR A 2 15.87 22.19 -21.27
C TYR A 2 15.10 22.64 -20.03
N TRP A 3 14.42 23.78 -20.13
CA TRP A 3 13.66 24.41 -19.05
C TRP A 3 12.19 24.01 -19.20
N VAL A 4 11.59 23.40 -18.17
CA VAL A 4 10.14 23.20 -18.11
C VAL A 4 9.57 24.31 -17.21
N TYR A 5 8.81 25.22 -17.81
CA TYR A 5 8.12 26.30 -17.10
C TYR A 5 6.76 25.82 -16.62
N PHE A 6 6.50 25.93 -15.32
CA PHE A 6 5.17 25.75 -14.74
C PHE A 6 4.48 27.11 -14.69
N VAL A 7 3.42 27.30 -15.46
CA VAL A 7 2.55 28.48 -15.40
C VAL A 7 1.29 28.08 -14.66
N MET A 8 1.17 28.49 -13.39
CA MET A 8 -0.13 28.59 -12.72
C MET A 8 -0.66 30.00 -12.94
N ALA A 9 -1.65 30.15 -13.81
CA ALA A 9 -2.44 31.37 -13.88
C ALA A 9 -3.52 31.32 -12.79
N ARG A 10 -3.47 32.23 -11.83
CA ARG A 10 -4.66 32.66 -11.09
C ARG A 10 -4.96 34.09 -11.53
N THR A 11 -6.17 34.29 -12.05
CA THR A 11 -6.71 35.62 -12.35
C THR A 11 -7.46 36.14 -11.14
N ASP A 12 -7.10 37.35 -10.69
CA ASP A 12 -7.90 38.14 -9.75
C ASP A 12 -8.53 39.34 -10.49
N ALA A 13 -9.65 39.83 -9.97
CA ALA A 13 -10.67 40.64 -10.64
C ALA A 13 -10.28 42.11 -10.94
N SER A 14 -9.00 42.47 -11.01
CA SER A 14 -8.57 43.87 -11.20
C SER A 14 -7.48 44.11 -12.25
N GLY A 15 -7.19 43.14 -13.13
CA GLY A 15 -6.48 43.37 -14.40
C GLY A 15 -5.10 44.04 -14.35
N SER A 16 -4.37 44.00 -13.23
CA SER A 16 -3.07 44.65 -13.05
C SER A 16 -1.99 43.63 -12.66
N HIS A 17 -0.98 43.47 -13.51
CA HIS A 17 0.17 42.59 -13.26
C HIS A 17 1.20 43.28 -12.36
N ARG A 18 1.40 42.74 -11.16
CA ARG A 18 2.51 43.10 -10.28
C ARG A 18 3.51 41.94 -10.23
N CYS A 19 4.75 42.20 -10.62
CA CYS A 19 5.87 41.27 -10.48
C CYS A 19 6.19 41.09 -8.99
N ILE A 20 5.99 39.89 -8.45
CA ILE A 20 6.46 39.51 -7.12
C ILE A 20 7.82 38.85 -7.28
N ASP A 21 8.78 39.37 -6.54
CA ASP A 21 10.18 38.94 -6.48
C ASP A 21 10.29 37.47 -6.02
N LYS A 22 11.04 36.66 -6.76
CA LYS A 22 11.15 35.20 -6.57
C LYS A 22 12.37 34.90 -5.71
N THR A 23 12.16 34.56 -4.45
CA THR A 23 13.23 34.00 -3.61
C THR A 23 13.57 32.57 -4.08
N PRO A 24 14.87 32.21 -4.18
CA PRO A 24 15.28 30.91 -4.70
C PRO A 24 15.09 29.81 -3.65
N VAL A 25 14.29 28.80 -3.97
CA VAL A 25 14.19 27.55 -3.19
C VAL A 25 15.36 26.63 -3.57
N LYS A 26 16.21 26.28 -2.59
CA LYS A 26 17.31 25.33 -2.78
C LYS A 26 16.77 23.92 -3.05
N LYS A 27 17.22 23.29 -4.14
CA LYS A 27 16.98 21.86 -4.40
C LYS A 27 17.62 21.00 -3.29
N PRO A 28 16.98 19.90 -2.84
CA PRO A 28 17.67 18.90 -2.03
C PRO A 28 18.81 18.25 -2.83
N ARG A 29 19.88 17.88 -2.12
CA ARG A 29 21.08 17.26 -2.71
C ARG A 29 20.75 15.90 -3.35
N PRO A 30 21.40 15.53 -4.46
CA PRO A 30 21.31 14.17 -4.97
C PRO A 30 21.88 13.18 -3.95
N PHE A 31 21.18 12.05 -3.77
CA PHE A 31 21.64 10.97 -2.89
C PHE A 31 22.92 10.32 -3.44
N PRO A 32 23.86 9.92 -2.57
CA PRO A 32 25.06 9.22 -2.99
C PRO A 32 24.70 7.83 -3.53
N SER A 33 25.22 7.50 -4.71
CA SER A 33 25.19 6.15 -5.28
C SER A 33 26.10 5.23 -4.46
N HIS A 34 25.54 4.54 -3.48
CA HIS A 34 26.24 3.44 -2.83
C HIS A 34 26.10 2.18 -3.67
N HIS A 35 27.12 1.89 -4.48
CA HIS A 35 27.42 0.53 -4.89
C HIS A 35 27.90 -0.24 -3.66
N SER A 36 27.00 -0.92 -2.95
CA SER A 36 27.36 -1.96 -1.99
C SER A 36 27.13 -3.32 -2.65
N ASN A 37 28.25 -3.97 -2.98
CA ASN A 37 28.28 -5.36 -3.40
C ASN A 37 28.00 -6.22 -2.15
N SER A 38 26.73 -6.51 -1.87
CA SER A 38 26.35 -7.36 -0.73
C SER A 38 25.74 -8.66 -1.23
N ARG A 39 26.48 -9.73 -0.95
CA ARG A 39 26.15 -11.14 -1.19
C ARG A 39 24.78 -11.47 -0.58
N LEU A 40 23.78 -11.64 -1.44
CA LEU A 40 22.43 -12.11 -1.11
C LEU A 40 22.53 -13.43 -0.32
N HIS A 41 22.26 -13.37 0.97
CA HIS A 41 21.94 -14.55 1.76
C HIS A 41 20.45 -14.79 1.56
N THR A 42 20.10 -15.83 0.82
CA THR A 42 18.71 -16.27 0.63
C THR A 42 18.17 -16.83 1.95
N HIS A 43 17.63 -15.96 2.79
CA HIS A 43 16.73 -16.39 3.86
C HIS A 43 15.41 -16.79 3.21
N THR A 44 15.21 -18.10 3.08
CA THR A 44 13.92 -18.68 2.71
C THR A 44 12.94 -18.37 3.84
N HIS A 45 12.13 -17.32 3.67
CA HIS A 45 11.00 -17.08 4.55
C HIS A 45 10.06 -18.28 4.45
N LYS A 46 10.06 -19.08 5.51
CA LYS A 46 9.13 -20.19 5.71
C LYS A 46 7.70 -19.66 5.55
N MET A 47 6.95 -20.28 4.65
CA MET A 47 5.52 -20.03 4.43
C MET A 47 4.80 -20.07 5.79
N THR A 48 4.25 -18.94 6.22
CA THR A 48 3.25 -18.96 7.30
C THR A 48 1.92 -19.36 6.65
N ALA A 49 1.21 -20.31 7.27
CA ALA A 49 0.00 -20.89 6.70
C ALA A 49 -1.01 -19.80 6.32
N PRO A 50 -1.72 -19.94 5.18
CA PRO A 50 -2.74 -18.98 4.77
C PRO A 50 -3.82 -18.87 5.86
N ASN A 51 -4.20 -17.64 6.18
CA ASN A 51 -5.22 -17.31 7.18
C ASN A 51 -6.57 -17.99 6.80
N PRO A 52 -7.20 -18.81 7.65
CA PRO A 52 -8.39 -19.56 7.26
C PRO A 52 -9.63 -18.65 7.24
N SER A 53 -9.99 -18.13 6.08
CA SER A 53 -11.32 -17.55 5.89
C SER A 53 -12.33 -18.70 5.74
N ASN A 54 -12.81 -19.22 6.88
CA ASN A 54 -13.89 -20.22 6.96
C ASN A 54 -15.24 -19.58 6.57
N GLY A 55 -15.36 -19.10 5.33
CA GLY A 55 -16.53 -18.38 4.82
C GLY A 55 -16.81 -17.02 5.45
N GLN A 56 -15.91 -16.52 6.30
CA GLN A 56 -16.05 -15.19 6.88
C GLN A 56 -15.51 -14.12 5.92
N PRO A 57 -16.19 -12.96 5.80
CA PRO A 57 -15.70 -11.83 5.03
C PRO A 57 -14.31 -11.38 5.49
N VAL A 58 -13.44 -11.05 4.53
CA VAL A 58 -12.05 -10.64 4.81
C VAL A 58 -11.86 -9.14 4.67
N ASN A 59 -10.90 -8.63 5.43
CA ASN A 59 -10.46 -7.24 5.36
C ASN A 59 -9.19 -7.12 4.50
N VAL A 60 -9.18 -6.19 3.54
CA VAL A 60 -8.08 -6.00 2.57
C VAL A 60 -7.48 -4.60 2.67
N LEU A 61 -6.14 -4.52 2.75
CA LEU A 61 -5.39 -3.27 2.75
C LEU A 61 -4.42 -3.23 1.56
N PHE A 62 -4.55 -2.23 0.71
CA PHE A 62 -3.63 -1.99 -0.41
C PHE A 62 -2.52 -1.04 0.00
N VAL A 63 -1.25 -1.36 -0.30
CA VAL A 63 -0.10 -0.60 0.18
C VAL A 63 0.86 -0.27 -0.94
N CYS A 64 1.14 1.02 -1.13
CA CYS A 64 2.21 1.50 -2.01
C CYS A 64 3.21 2.38 -1.23
N LEU A 65 4.10 3.09 -1.90
CA LEU A 65 5.03 4.00 -1.21
C LEU A 65 4.30 5.21 -0.59
N GLY A 66 3.72 6.08 -1.41
CA GLY A 66 3.20 7.38 -0.95
C GLY A 66 1.70 7.46 -0.66
N ASN A 67 0.95 6.39 -0.92
CA ASN A 67 -0.52 6.33 -0.78
C ASN A 67 -1.33 7.42 -1.50
N ILE A 68 -0.83 7.91 -2.64
CA ILE A 68 -1.54 8.88 -3.48
C ILE A 68 -1.85 8.36 -4.89
N CYS A 69 -1.10 7.38 -5.40
CA CYS A 69 -1.24 6.90 -6.78
C CYS A 69 -1.83 5.49 -6.86
N ARG A 70 -1.00 4.47 -6.61
CA ARG A 70 -1.28 3.05 -6.88
C ARG A 70 -2.26 2.44 -5.87
N SER A 71 -1.97 2.54 -4.58
CA SER A 71 -2.84 1.94 -3.56
C SER A 71 -4.22 2.59 -3.46
N PRO A 72 -4.40 3.93 -3.65
CA PRO A 72 -5.74 4.50 -3.78
C PRO A 72 -6.47 4.07 -5.05
N MET A 73 -5.75 3.87 -6.17
CA MET A 73 -6.36 3.30 -7.37
C MET A 73 -6.86 1.88 -7.12
N ALA A 74 -6.05 1.06 -6.42
CA ALA A 74 -6.41 -0.29 -6.01
C ALA A 74 -7.65 -0.33 -5.11
N GLU A 75 -7.68 0.51 -4.07
CA GLU A 75 -8.84 0.63 -3.19
C GLU A 75 -10.11 1.05 -3.94
N GLY A 76 -10.02 2.10 -4.77
CA GLY A 76 -11.18 2.59 -5.53
C GLY A 76 -11.73 1.56 -6.51
N VAL A 77 -10.86 0.86 -7.24
CA VAL A 77 -11.26 -0.22 -8.15
C VAL A 77 -11.82 -1.41 -7.40
N PHE A 78 -11.14 -1.87 -6.35
CA PHE A 78 -11.55 -3.05 -5.60
C PHE A 78 -12.89 -2.82 -4.90
N ARG A 79 -13.11 -1.64 -4.29
CA ARG A 79 -14.42 -1.26 -3.73
C ARG A 79 -15.53 -1.30 -4.77
N ASN A 80 -15.27 -0.84 -5.98
CA ASN A 80 -16.25 -0.86 -7.06
C ASN A 80 -16.58 -2.29 -7.51
N ILE A 81 -15.57 -3.14 -7.69
CA ILE A 81 -15.76 -4.54 -8.12
C ILE A 81 -16.40 -5.39 -7.01
N ALA A 82 -16.01 -5.17 -5.75
CA ALA A 82 -16.42 -5.99 -4.61
C ALA A 82 -17.60 -5.41 -3.80
N ALA A 83 -18.29 -4.38 -4.30
CA ALA A 83 -19.26 -3.59 -3.53
C ALA A 83 -20.33 -4.40 -2.78
N ASN A 84 -20.76 -5.55 -3.33
CA ASN A 84 -21.74 -6.45 -2.72
C ASN A 84 -21.19 -7.88 -2.57
N HIS A 85 -19.87 -8.04 -2.57
CA HIS A 85 -19.25 -9.36 -2.54
C HIS A 85 -19.30 -9.93 -1.11
N PRO A 86 -19.92 -11.11 -0.88
CA PRO A 86 -20.17 -11.62 0.47
C PRO A 86 -18.90 -12.01 1.23
N LEU A 87 -17.77 -12.16 0.53
CA LEU A 87 -16.48 -12.50 1.14
C LEU A 87 -15.62 -11.28 1.47
N ILE A 88 -16.08 -10.05 1.24
CA ILE A 88 -15.31 -8.84 1.50
C ILE A 88 -16.05 -7.96 2.51
N ASN A 89 -15.33 -7.49 3.54
CA ASN A 89 -15.89 -6.62 4.57
C ASN A 89 -15.27 -5.23 4.53
N ASN A 90 -14.03 -5.08 5.00
CA ASN A 90 -13.35 -3.78 5.00
C ASN A 90 -12.32 -3.69 3.87
N ILE A 91 -12.26 -2.54 3.20
CA ILE A 91 -11.28 -2.25 2.15
C ILE A 91 -10.67 -0.88 2.45
N ASP A 92 -9.35 -0.79 2.46
CA ASP A 92 -8.63 0.46 2.70
C ASP A 92 -7.30 0.50 1.92
N SER A 93 -6.61 1.64 1.95
CA SER A 93 -5.24 1.76 1.46
C SER A 93 -4.33 2.57 2.38
N ALA A 94 -3.04 2.28 2.29
CA ALA A 94 -1.99 2.96 3.05
C ALA A 94 -0.69 3.10 2.25
N GLY A 95 0.27 3.78 2.86
CA GLY A 95 1.62 4.01 2.34
C GLY A 95 2.69 3.49 3.29
N THR A 96 3.75 2.87 2.77
CA THR A 96 4.93 2.57 3.58
C THR A 96 5.66 3.86 3.96
N GLY A 97 5.67 4.83 3.05
CA GLY A 97 6.08 6.21 3.26
C GLY A 97 4.93 7.10 3.72
N ALA A 98 5.17 7.92 4.74
CA ALA A 98 4.19 8.89 5.26
C ALA A 98 4.34 10.29 4.63
N TYR A 99 4.99 10.39 3.47
CA TYR A 99 5.37 11.67 2.87
C TYR A 99 4.17 12.55 2.52
N HIS A 100 3.04 11.93 2.21
CA HIS A 100 1.81 12.58 1.79
C HIS A 100 0.68 12.45 2.82
N ALA A 101 0.99 12.12 4.08
CA ALA A 101 -0.06 11.87 5.07
C ALA A 101 -1.03 13.06 5.20
N GLY A 102 -2.33 12.79 5.04
CA GLY A 102 -3.40 13.79 5.02
C GLY A 102 -3.67 14.44 3.65
N GLU A 103 -2.87 14.14 2.62
CA GLU A 103 -3.10 14.65 1.27
C GLU A 103 -4.10 13.80 0.49
N PRO A 104 -4.87 14.39 -0.45
CA PRO A 104 -5.75 13.62 -1.32
C PRO A 104 -4.96 12.76 -2.31
N SER A 105 -5.65 11.79 -2.93
CA SER A 105 -5.09 11.02 -4.04
C SER A 105 -4.65 11.91 -5.21
N ASP A 106 -3.63 11.46 -5.95
CA ASP A 106 -3.12 12.16 -7.13
C ASP A 106 -4.26 12.41 -8.14
N SER A 107 -4.31 13.63 -8.65
CA SER A 107 -5.35 14.07 -9.58
C SER A 107 -5.50 13.18 -10.82
N ARG A 108 -4.41 12.54 -11.27
CA ARG A 108 -4.37 11.61 -12.41
C ARG A 108 -4.97 10.25 -12.06
N THR A 109 -4.75 9.75 -10.83
CA THR A 109 -5.46 8.59 -10.29
C THR A 109 -6.96 8.87 -10.24
N MET A 110 -7.35 10.01 -9.66
CA MET A 110 -8.76 10.40 -9.58
C MET A 110 -9.39 10.61 -10.96
N SER A 111 -8.65 11.17 -11.92
CA SER A 111 -9.11 11.33 -13.30
C SER A 111 -9.36 9.97 -13.96
N THR A 112 -8.46 9.02 -13.76
CA THR A 112 -8.59 7.66 -14.31
C THR A 112 -9.77 6.92 -13.72
N LEU A 113 -9.95 6.94 -12.40
CA LEU A 113 -11.12 6.37 -11.73
C LEU A 113 -12.44 6.96 -12.28
N ARG A 114 -12.51 8.28 -12.47
CA ARG A 114 -13.69 8.96 -13.05
C ARG A 114 -13.96 8.57 -14.49
N ARG A 115 -12.93 8.37 -15.32
CA ARG A 115 -13.09 7.88 -16.71
C ARG A 115 -13.72 6.49 -16.74
N HIS A 116 -13.45 5.68 -15.72
CA HIS A 116 -14.04 4.35 -15.51
C HIS A 116 -15.29 4.35 -14.62
N ASN A 117 -15.98 5.50 -14.51
CA ASN A 117 -17.23 5.68 -13.76
C ASN A 117 -17.15 5.48 -12.23
N ILE A 118 -15.95 5.37 -11.66
CA ILE A 118 -15.73 5.36 -10.20
C ILE A 118 -15.63 6.82 -9.72
N ARG A 119 -16.79 7.43 -9.46
CA ARG A 119 -16.89 8.86 -9.13
C ARG A 119 -16.98 9.14 -7.63
N ASN A 120 -17.48 8.19 -6.84
CA ASN A 120 -17.72 8.34 -5.40
C ASN A 120 -16.55 7.76 -4.59
N TYR A 121 -15.33 8.18 -4.91
CA TYR A 121 -14.13 7.75 -4.21
C TYR A 121 -13.45 8.96 -3.57
N HIS A 122 -13.23 8.88 -2.26
CA HIS A 122 -12.53 9.89 -1.48
C HIS A 122 -11.54 9.18 -0.57
N HIS A 123 -10.31 9.68 -0.56
CA HIS A 123 -9.22 9.10 0.21
C HIS A 123 -8.26 10.19 0.66
N LEU A 124 -7.74 10.03 1.87
CA LEU A 124 -6.62 10.82 2.38
C LEU A 124 -5.48 9.87 2.69
N ALA A 125 -4.31 10.18 2.15
CA ALA A 125 -3.15 9.35 2.29
C ALA A 125 -2.79 9.16 3.78
N ARG A 126 -2.44 7.94 4.16
CA ARG A 126 -2.04 7.58 5.52
C ARG A 126 -0.86 6.62 5.50
N LYS A 127 -0.11 6.58 6.61
CA LYS A 127 0.93 5.58 6.81
C LYS A 127 0.30 4.24 7.21
N VAL A 128 0.91 3.15 6.76
CA VAL A 128 0.68 1.83 7.36
C VAL A 128 1.18 1.84 8.81
N THR A 129 0.40 1.19 9.67
CA THR A 129 0.62 1.07 11.12
C THR A 129 0.84 -0.39 11.49
N LEU A 130 1.29 -0.67 12.71
CA LEU A 130 1.48 -2.06 13.15
C LEU A 130 0.12 -2.72 13.44
N GLU A 131 -0.88 -1.93 13.83
CA GLU A 131 -2.25 -2.34 14.08
C GLU A 131 -2.96 -2.80 12.81
N ASP A 132 -2.58 -2.27 11.64
CA ASP A 132 -3.11 -2.72 10.35
C ASP A 132 -2.90 -4.24 10.15
N PHE A 133 -1.79 -4.80 10.67
CA PHE A 133 -1.52 -6.24 10.58
C PHE A 133 -2.45 -7.09 11.44
N LEU A 134 -3.14 -6.50 12.42
CA LEU A 134 -4.14 -7.19 13.25
C LEU A 134 -5.57 -6.96 12.74
N ASN A 135 -5.82 -5.79 12.15
CA ASN A 135 -7.14 -5.36 11.68
C ASN A 135 -7.49 -5.94 10.30
N PHE A 136 -6.48 -6.19 9.46
CA PHE A 136 -6.66 -6.70 8.11
C PHE A 136 -6.23 -8.17 7.98
N ASP A 137 -6.85 -8.88 7.03
CA ASP A 137 -6.51 -10.26 6.71
C ASP A 137 -5.43 -10.33 5.62
N TYR A 138 -5.48 -9.38 4.69
CA TYR A 138 -4.59 -9.30 3.54
C TYR A 138 -4.00 -7.90 3.41
N LEU A 139 -2.67 -7.82 3.33
CA LEU A 139 -1.92 -6.62 2.99
C LEU A 139 -1.23 -6.83 1.63
N PHE A 140 -1.65 -6.05 0.63
CA PHE A 140 -1.14 -6.17 -0.74
C PHE A 140 -0.16 -5.06 -1.09
N ALA A 141 1.10 -5.45 -1.25
CA ALA A 141 2.15 -4.60 -1.78
C ALA A 141 1.99 -4.39 -3.29
N MET A 142 2.22 -3.16 -3.74
CA MET A 142 2.19 -2.81 -5.16
C MET A 142 3.47 -3.20 -5.90
N ASP A 143 4.63 -3.13 -5.25
CA ASP A 143 5.92 -3.51 -5.82
C ASP A 143 6.80 -4.25 -4.80
N GLU A 144 7.98 -4.70 -5.23
CA GLU A 144 8.92 -5.46 -4.40
C GLU A 144 9.44 -4.66 -3.20
N TYR A 145 9.65 -3.36 -3.34
CA TYR A 145 10.09 -2.52 -2.23
C TYR A 145 9.01 -2.39 -1.16
N ASN A 146 7.75 -2.21 -1.58
CA ASN A 146 6.62 -2.16 -0.67
C ASN A 146 6.40 -3.52 0.01
N LEU A 147 6.68 -4.62 -0.69
CA LEU A 147 6.62 -5.97 -0.12
C LEU A 147 7.68 -6.14 0.96
N GLU A 148 8.93 -5.77 0.67
CA GLU A 148 10.04 -5.83 1.62
C GLU A 148 9.73 -5.03 2.89
N ASP A 149 9.34 -3.75 2.74
CA ASP A 149 8.91 -2.89 3.86
C ASP A 149 7.82 -3.55 4.72
N LEU A 150 6.79 -4.14 4.09
CA LEU A 150 5.68 -4.78 4.80
C LEU A 150 6.11 -6.08 5.49
N LEU A 151 7.00 -6.87 4.89
CA LEU A 151 7.52 -8.10 5.49
C LEU A 151 8.38 -7.78 6.71
N GLU A 152 9.18 -6.71 6.69
CA GLU A 152 9.95 -6.23 7.84
C GLU A 152 9.04 -5.77 8.99
N LEU A 153 8.00 -4.99 8.68
CA LEU A 153 7.00 -4.57 9.65
C LEU A 153 6.25 -5.77 10.23
N ARG A 154 5.85 -6.74 9.40
CA ARG A 154 5.20 -7.98 9.84
C ARG A 154 6.10 -8.80 10.75
N ALA A 155 7.38 -8.92 10.43
CA ALA A 155 8.35 -9.61 11.28
C ALA A 155 8.47 -8.93 12.65
N SER A 156 8.37 -7.60 12.71
CA SER A 156 8.33 -6.83 13.95
C SER A 156 7.07 -7.11 14.78
N VAL A 157 5.90 -7.23 14.12
CA VAL A 157 4.64 -7.63 14.79
C VAL A 157 4.75 -9.04 15.39
N LEU A 158 5.29 -9.99 14.63
CA LEU A 158 5.44 -11.38 15.08
C LEU A 158 6.49 -11.53 16.19
N SER A 159 7.63 -10.86 16.07
CA SER A 159 8.73 -10.93 17.05
C SER A 159 8.44 -10.18 18.36
N SER A 160 7.46 -9.26 18.35
CA SER A 160 7.00 -8.57 19.57
C SER A 160 6.43 -9.54 20.62
N SER A 161 5.99 -10.74 20.22
CA SER A 161 5.56 -11.83 21.11
C SER A 161 6.70 -12.54 21.86
N SER A 162 7.95 -12.41 21.38
CA SER A 162 9.10 -13.20 21.86
C SER A 162 10.01 -12.43 22.83
N GLN A 163 9.90 -11.10 22.87
CA GLN A 163 10.82 -10.22 23.62
C GLN A 163 10.19 -9.61 24.90
N SER A 164 8.90 -9.83 25.13
CA SER A 164 8.17 -9.39 26.34
C SER A 164 8.70 -10.04 27.63
N ALA A 165 9.37 -11.20 27.54
CA ALA A 165 9.97 -11.89 28.69
C ALA A 165 11.32 -11.32 29.19
N GLY A 166 11.97 -10.40 28.45
CA GLY A 166 13.37 -10.01 28.73
C GLY A 166 13.68 -8.51 28.89
N ARG A 167 12.79 -7.61 28.47
CA ARG A 167 13.03 -6.16 28.55
C ARG A 167 11.78 -5.39 28.99
N ALA A 168 11.34 -5.64 30.22
CA ALA A 168 10.54 -4.64 30.90
C ALA A 168 11.40 -3.40 31.19
N ALA A 169 10.84 -2.22 30.89
CA ALA A 169 11.28 -0.89 31.31
C ALA A 169 12.52 -0.29 30.62
N ARG A 170 12.30 0.53 29.56
CA ARG A 170 13.07 1.79 29.36
C ARG A 170 12.53 2.80 28.34
N GLY A 171 11.28 2.73 27.88
CA GLY A 171 10.68 3.74 27.00
C GLY A 171 9.39 4.32 27.57
N LYS A 172 9.41 5.58 28.04
CA LYS A 172 8.18 6.34 28.36
C LYS A 172 7.71 7.03 27.07
N GLY A 173 6.67 6.51 26.41
CA GLY A 173 6.05 7.14 25.25
C GLY A 173 4.93 6.31 24.60
N THR A 174 4.01 6.96 23.89
CA THR A 174 2.80 6.34 23.28
C THR A 174 3.12 5.16 22.37
N ARG A 175 4.23 5.23 21.61
CA ARG A 175 4.68 4.17 20.70
C ARG A 175 5.05 2.87 21.44
N ALA A 176 5.58 2.97 22.66
CA ALA A 176 5.90 1.80 23.48
C ALA A 176 4.63 1.12 24.01
N ALA A 177 3.59 1.89 24.35
CA ALA A 177 2.30 1.36 24.76
C ALA A 177 1.60 0.61 23.61
N THR A 178 1.61 1.19 22.39
CA THR A 178 1.12 0.54 21.17
C THR A 178 1.84 -0.78 20.89
N THR A 179 3.18 -0.80 20.93
CA THR A 179 3.93 -2.04 20.70
C THR A 179 3.61 -3.10 21.75
N ALA A 180 3.44 -2.72 23.02
CA ALA A 180 3.04 -3.63 24.08
C ALA A 180 1.62 -4.19 23.88
N SER A 181 0.66 -3.37 23.43
CA SER A 181 -0.70 -3.87 23.16
C SER A 181 -0.76 -4.83 21.97
N ILE A 182 0.07 -4.58 20.95
CA ILE A 182 0.20 -5.48 19.80
C ILE A 182 0.83 -6.80 20.22
N ALA A 183 1.92 -6.76 21.02
CA ALA A 183 2.54 -7.95 21.57
C ALA A 183 1.54 -8.81 22.35
N ALA A 184 0.78 -8.20 23.26
CA ALA A 184 -0.25 -8.87 24.04
C ALA A 184 -1.35 -9.50 23.16
N SER A 185 -1.75 -8.81 22.08
CA SER A 185 -2.75 -9.33 21.15
C SER A 185 -2.22 -10.56 20.40
N VAL A 186 -0.97 -10.52 19.94
CA VAL A 186 -0.33 -11.66 19.25
C VAL A 186 -0.12 -12.84 20.21
N GLU A 187 0.31 -12.59 21.46
CA GLU A 187 0.42 -13.61 22.51
C GLU A 187 -0.93 -14.26 22.84
N ALA A 188 -2.02 -13.48 22.80
CA ALA A 188 -3.38 -13.97 22.96
C ALA A 188 -3.92 -14.73 21.72
N GLY A 189 -3.09 -14.95 20.69
CA GLY A 189 -3.45 -15.70 19.49
C GLY A 189 -4.21 -14.90 18.44
N ALA A 190 -4.12 -13.57 18.46
CA ALA A 190 -4.68 -12.75 17.38
C ALA A 190 -4.08 -13.14 16.03
N LYS A 191 -4.93 -13.16 15.00
CA LYS A 191 -4.48 -13.33 13.62
C LYS A 191 -3.54 -12.20 13.21
N VAL A 192 -2.59 -12.51 12.33
CA VAL A 192 -1.70 -11.54 11.71
C VAL A 192 -1.85 -11.64 10.20
N ALA A 193 -2.05 -10.49 9.55
CA ALA A 193 -2.31 -10.38 8.13
C ALA A 193 -1.31 -11.16 7.27
N GLU A 194 -1.80 -11.73 6.17
CA GLU A 194 -0.99 -12.26 5.09
C GLU A 194 -0.48 -11.09 4.24
N VAL A 195 0.84 -11.05 3.99
CA VAL A 195 1.49 -10.01 3.18
C VAL A 195 1.94 -10.64 1.86
N ARG A 196 1.52 -10.05 0.74
CA ARG A 196 1.85 -10.51 -0.62
C ARG A 196 1.96 -9.35 -1.61
N LEU A 197 2.55 -9.61 -2.78
CA LEU A 197 2.33 -8.72 -3.92
C LEU A 197 0.88 -8.85 -4.37
N PHE A 198 0.28 -7.75 -4.81
CA PHE A 198 -1.08 -7.81 -5.34
C PHE A 198 -1.15 -8.71 -6.59
N GLY A 199 -0.12 -8.69 -7.43
CA GLY A 199 -0.02 -9.54 -8.60
C GLY A 199 0.33 -11.01 -8.33
N ASP A 200 0.47 -11.45 -7.07
CA ASP A 200 0.63 -12.87 -6.74
C ASP A 200 -0.63 -13.69 -7.07
N TYR A 201 -1.79 -13.05 -7.26
CA TYR A 201 -3.03 -13.70 -7.70
C TYR A 201 -3.13 -13.68 -9.23
N GLY A 202 -2.79 -14.81 -9.83
CA GLY A 202 -2.83 -15.03 -11.26
C GLY A 202 -4.21 -15.43 -11.81
N PRO A 203 -4.32 -15.63 -13.12
CA PRO A 203 -5.58 -15.95 -13.80
C PRO A 203 -6.33 -17.13 -13.17
N GLY A 204 -7.66 -17.00 -13.09
CA GLY A 204 -8.51 -18.02 -12.49
C GLY A 204 -8.33 -18.15 -10.98
N GLY A 205 -7.79 -17.15 -10.30
CA GLY A 205 -7.51 -17.22 -8.86
C GLY A 205 -6.36 -18.15 -8.47
N THR A 206 -5.41 -18.37 -9.39
CA THR A 206 -4.22 -19.18 -9.12
C THR A 206 -3.25 -18.38 -8.26
N LEU A 207 -2.95 -18.87 -7.06
CA LEU A 207 -2.00 -18.22 -6.16
C LEU A 207 -0.56 -18.59 -6.53
N HIS A 208 0.31 -17.59 -6.66
CA HIS A 208 1.73 -17.81 -6.88
C HIS A 208 2.39 -18.47 -5.65
N GLU A 209 3.14 -19.55 -5.87
CA GLU A 209 3.76 -20.36 -4.80
C GLU A 209 4.71 -19.51 -3.94
N ARG A 210 5.61 -18.78 -4.59
CA ARG A 210 6.51 -17.83 -3.94
C ARG A 210 5.78 -16.51 -3.69
N VAL A 211 5.82 -16.02 -2.45
CA VAL A 211 5.42 -14.66 -2.09
C VAL A 211 6.26 -13.66 -2.87
N GLY A 212 5.59 -12.71 -3.52
CA GLY A 212 6.24 -11.73 -4.39
C GLY A 212 6.81 -12.33 -5.67
N GLY A 213 6.19 -13.40 -6.18
CA GLY A 213 6.53 -13.99 -7.47
C GLY A 213 5.65 -13.54 -8.62
N GLY A 214 4.56 -12.85 -8.31
CA GLY A 214 3.67 -12.25 -9.29
C GLY A 214 4.17 -10.95 -9.91
N GLU A 215 3.30 -10.35 -10.72
CA GLU A 215 3.57 -9.09 -11.43
C GLU A 215 3.50 -7.88 -10.49
N VAL A 216 4.42 -6.93 -10.64
CA VAL A 216 4.41 -5.66 -9.89
C VAL A 216 3.51 -4.62 -10.58
N VAL A 217 2.84 -3.81 -9.76
CA VAL A 217 2.14 -2.59 -10.20
C VAL A 217 3.14 -1.45 -10.30
N GLN A 218 3.51 -1.11 -11.53
CA GLN A 218 4.52 -0.10 -11.83
C GLN A 218 4.10 1.27 -11.29
N ASP A 219 5.05 2.05 -10.77
CA ASP A 219 4.74 3.39 -10.26
C ASP A 219 4.45 4.37 -11.42
N PRO A 220 3.19 4.84 -11.58
CA PRO A 220 2.85 5.71 -12.69
C PRO A 220 3.30 7.16 -12.44
N TYR A 221 3.76 7.50 -11.23
CA TYR A 221 4.07 8.87 -10.84
C TYR A 221 5.15 9.50 -11.71
N TYR A 222 6.15 8.70 -12.11
CA TYR A 222 7.25 9.10 -12.97
C TYR A 222 7.01 8.79 -14.47
N GLY A 223 5.86 8.21 -14.80
CA GLY A 223 5.48 7.83 -16.16
C GLY A 223 4.69 8.91 -16.92
N GLY A 224 4.45 8.63 -18.19
CA GLY A 224 3.53 9.43 -19.03
C GLY A 224 2.06 9.18 -18.69
N ALA A 225 1.14 9.89 -19.35
CA ALA A 225 -0.31 9.82 -19.09
C ALA A 225 -0.89 8.39 -19.16
N ASN A 226 -0.30 7.52 -20.00
CA ASN A 226 -0.75 6.13 -20.16
C ASN A 226 -0.44 5.25 -18.95
N GLY A 227 0.55 5.59 -18.12
CA GLY A 227 0.94 4.77 -16.98
C GLY A 227 -0.18 4.60 -15.95
N PHE A 228 -1.04 5.62 -15.77
CA PHE A 228 -2.19 5.51 -14.88
C PHE A 228 -3.27 4.57 -15.43
N GLU A 229 -3.43 4.50 -16.75
CA GLU A 229 -4.37 3.55 -17.37
C GLU A 229 -3.83 2.12 -17.26
N GLU A 230 -2.53 1.91 -17.49
CA GLU A 230 -1.88 0.61 -17.32
C GLU A 230 -2.05 0.08 -15.90
N VAL A 231 -1.79 0.93 -14.90
CA VAL A 231 -2.02 0.59 -13.48
C VAL A 231 -3.47 0.24 -13.22
N TYR A 232 -4.43 0.99 -13.78
CA TYR A 232 -5.85 0.69 -13.64
C TYR A 232 -6.17 -0.73 -14.17
N GLN A 233 -5.66 -1.07 -15.36
CA GLN A 233 -5.88 -2.38 -15.97
C GLN A 233 -5.23 -3.52 -15.16
N GLN A 234 -4.02 -3.31 -14.63
CA GLN A 234 -3.37 -4.26 -13.72
C GLN A 234 -4.22 -4.48 -12.46
N VAL A 235 -4.65 -3.40 -11.82
CA VAL A 235 -5.45 -3.43 -10.60
C VAL A 235 -6.79 -4.15 -10.82
N VAL A 236 -7.51 -3.87 -11.92
CA VAL A 236 -8.76 -4.58 -12.25
C VAL A 236 -8.51 -6.09 -12.37
N ARG A 237 -7.44 -6.47 -13.08
CA ARG A 237 -7.06 -7.87 -13.28
C ARG A 237 -6.76 -8.57 -11.95
N PHE A 238 -5.89 -7.99 -11.13
CA PHE A 238 -5.51 -8.58 -9.84
C PHE A 238 -6.68 -8.62 -8.87
N SER A 239 -7.54 -7.60 -8.86
CA SER A 239 -8.79 -7.57 -8.08
C SER A 239 -9.68 -8.75 -8.42
N THR A 240 -9.91 -8.98 -9.72
CA THR A 240 -10.75 -10.08 -10.21
C THR A 240 -10.14 -11.44 -9.85
N ASN A 241 -8.84 -11.61 -10.04
CA ASN A 241 -8.14 -12.84 -9.70
C ASN A 241 -8.19 -13.13 -8.19
N PHE A 242 -8.04 -12.11 -7.35
CA PHE A 242 -8.11 -12.28 -5.90
C PHE A 242 -9.51 -12.71 -5.43
N LEU A 243 -10.58 -12.13 -6.00
CA LEU A 243 -11.94 -12.57 -5.69
C LEU A 243 -12.17 -14.03 -6.09
N GLN A 244 -11.74 -14.43 -7.29
CA GLN A 244 -11.81 -15.83 -7.74
C GLN A 244 -11.05 -16.78 -6.81
N TYR A 245 -9.89 -16.34 -6.30
CA TYR A 245 -9.13 -17.11 -5.30
C TYR A 245 -9.94 -17.31 -4.01
N LEU A 246 -10.57 -16.25 -3.48
CA LEU A 246 -11.39 -16.35 -2.28
C LEU A 246 -12.60 -17.26 -2.47
N GLU A 247 -13.28 -17.14 -3.62
CA GLU A 247 -14.44 -18.00 -3.96
C GLU A 247 -14.04 -19.47 -3.99
N LYS A 248 -12.93 -19.81 -4.65
CA LYS A 248 -12.40 -21.18 -4.70
C LYS A 248 -12.01 -21.69 -3.32
N LYS A 249 -11.31 -20.86 -2.54
CA LYS A 249 -10.90 -21.22 -1.19
C LYS A 249 -12.09 -21.48 -0.27
N ASN A 250 -13.22 -20.81 -0.49
CA ASN A 250 -14.44 -21.00 0.30
C ASN A 250 -15.29 -22.22 -0.14
N GLN A 251 -15.02 -22.79 -1.32
CA GLN A 251 -15.69 -23.98 -1.82
C GLN A 251 -15.00 -25.28 -1.40
N ASN A 252 -13.75 -25.18 -0.92
CA ASN A 252 -12.91 -26.30 -0.48
C ASN A 252 -12.87 -26.41 1.05
#